data_AF-X0S7E1-F1
#
_entry.id   AF-X0S7E1-F1
#
_cell.length_a   1.000
_cell.length_b   1.000
_cell.length_c   1.000
_cell.angle_alpha   90.00
_cell.angle_beta   90.00
_cell.angle_gamma   90.00
#
_symmetry.space_group_name_H-M   'P 1'
#
loop_
_entity.id
_entity.type
_entity.pdbx_description
1 polymer ?
#
loop_
_entity_poly.entity_id
_entity_poly.type
_entity_poly.pdbx_seq_one_letter_code
_entity_poly.pdbx_strand_id
1 'polypeptide(L)'
;MPNKQTHVTIGTLAGGGLAAYRAREQEPLNMLLEAIGGGIGGYIGGRLPDVIEPASWPGHRQLAHSVIAGGAVGFSVYELLGKWEKWCRSKAELYNQRRTTEGANVLKDILFTLLEIILRVAAGFLSGLGTSYLSHLALDWRTPAGLPILM
;
A
#
# COMPACT_ATOMS: atom_id res chain seq x y z
N MET A 1 -1.94 -19.44 6.53
CA MET A 1 -0.60 -19.11 7.05
C MET A 1 -0.64 -19.01 8.56
N PRO A 2 0.30 -19.62 9.30
CA PRO A 2 0.51 -19.31 10.72
C PRO A 2 0.63 -17.79 10.88
N ASN A 3 0.00 -17.19 11.90
CA ASN A 3 0.11 -15.74 12.16
C ASN A 3 -0.45 -14.79 11.07
N LYS A 4 -1.50 -15.19 10.33
CA LYS A 4 -2.25 -14.29 9.41
C LYS A 4 -2.61 -12.94 10.04
N GLN A 5 -3.01 -12.95 11.31
CA GLN A 5 -3.31 -11.70 12.04
C GLN A 5 -2.08 -10.81 12.20
N THR A 6 -0.90 -11.38 12.47
CA THR A 6 0.36 -10.64 12.61
C THR A 6 0.74 -9.94 11.31
N HIS A 7 0.66 -10.62 10.16
CA HIS A 7 1.02 -10.02 8.87
C HIS A 7 0.07 -8.90 8.47
N VAL A 8 -1.24 -9.06 8.73
CA VAL A 8 -2.23 -8.03 8.47
C VAL A 8 -2.02 -6.82 9.40
N THR A 9 -1.80 -7.05 10.69
CA THR A 9 -1.60 -5.96 11.65
C THR A 9 -0.30 -5.20 11.36
N ILE A 10 0.82 -5.91 11.16
CA ILE A 10 2.10 -5.29 10.81
C ILE A 10 1.98 -4.57 9.46
N GLY A 11 1.37 -5.21 8.45
CA GLY A 11 1.18 -4.62 7.14
C GLY A 11 0.35 -3.34 7.17
N THR A 12 -0.73 -3.32 7.96
CA THR A 12 -1.60 -2.14 8.12
C THR A 12 -0.84 -1.00 8.82
N LEU A 13 -0.17 -1.28 9.93
CA LEU A 13 0.56 -0.26 10.70
C LEU A 13 1.78 0.27 9.91
N ALA A 14 2.55 -0.62 9.30
CA ALA A 14 3.71 -0.23 8.48
C ALA A 14 3.28 0.54 7.23
N GLY A 15 2.19 0.11 6.57
CA GLY A 15 1.64 0.79 5.41
C GLY A 15 1.15 2.20 5.72
N GLY A 16 0.35 2.35 6.78
CA GLY A 16 -0.12 3.67 7.22
C GLY A 16 1.01 4.57 7.72
N GLY A 17 1.93 4.02 8.52
CA GLY A 17 3.07 4.76 9.06
C GLY A 17 4.03 5.24 7.97
N LEU A 18 4.36 4.40 6.99
CA LEU A 18 5.24 4.82 5.88
C LEU A 18 4.55 5.84 4.97
N ALA A 19 3.25 5.66 4.68
CA ALA A 19 2.51 6.64 3.91
C ALA A 19 2.48 8.01 4.61
N ALA A 20 2.24 8.03 5.93
CA ALA A 20 2.32 9.26 6.73
C ALA A 20 3.72 9.88 6.68
N TYR A 21 4.77 9.07 6.86
CA TYR A 21 6.16 9.54 6.79
C TYR A 21 6.52 10.15 5.42
N ARG A 22 6.02 9.56 4.34
CA ARG A 22 6.23 10.06 2.97
C ARG A 22 5.41 11.31 2.67
N ALA A 23 4.28 11.48 3.34
CA ALA A 23 3.41 12.64 3.23
C ALA A 23 3.68 13.73 4.29
N ARG A 24 4.71 13.59 5.13
CA ARG A 24 4.99 14.49 6.28
C ARG A 24 5.21 15.97 5.93
N GLU A 25 5.57 16.25 4.69
CA GLU A 25 5.80 17.61 4.17
C GLU A 25 4.53 18.21 3.55
N GLN A 26 3.42 17.47 3.54
CA GLN A 26 2.12 17.94 3.06
C GLN A 26 1.27 18.50 4.20
N GLU A 27 0.17 19.17 3.83
CA GLU A 27 -0.85 19.60 4.79
C GLU A 27 -1.35 18.45 5.67
N PRO A 28 -1.64 18.69 6.97
CA PRO A 28 -1.99 17.63 7.93
C PRO A 28 -3.16 16.74 7.49
N LEU A 29 -4.18 17.31 6.84
CA LEU A 29 -5.31 16.55 6.32
C LEU A 29 -4.88 15.63 5.18
N ASN A 30 -4.02 16.10 4.27
CA ASN A 30 -3.49 15.32 3.16
C ASN A 30 -2.61 14.17 3.68
N MET A 31 -1.75 14.45 4.66
CA MET A 31 -0.97 13.43 5.36
C MET A 31 -1.87 12.36 6.00
N LEU A 32 -2.95 12.76 6.67
CA LEU A 32 -3.91 11.83 7.26
C LEU A 32 -4.62 10.97 6.22
N LEU A 33 -5.06 11.56 5.09
CA LEU A 33 -5.69 10.83 4.00
C LEU A 33 -4.73 9.79 3.38
N GLU A 34 -3.47 10.16 3.19
CA GLU A 34 -2.45 9.21 2.73
C GLU A 34 -2.18 8.13 3.78
N ALA A 35 -2.15 8.45 5.08
CA ALA A 35 -1.99 7.47 6.14
C ALA A 35 -3.14 6.45 6.18
N ILE A 36 -4.39 6.91 6.02
CA ILE A 36 -5.58 6.05 5.93
C ILE A 36 -5.48 5.15 4.70
N GLY A 37 -5.18 5.75 3.54
CA GLY A 37 -4.94 5.00 2.30
C GLY A 37 -3.85 3.94 2.49
N GLY A 38 -2.73 4.31 3.10
CA GLY A 38 -1.61 3.43 3.41
C GLY A 38 -1.97 2.29 4.34
N GLY A 39 -2.84 2.53 5.34
CA GLY A 39 -3.37 1.48 6.19
C GLY A 39 -4.20 0.46 5.39
N ILE A 40 -5.11 0.95 4.54
CA ILE A 40 -5.95 0.09 3.67
C ILE A 40 -5.08 -0.69 2.68
N GLY A 41 -4.14 -0.02 2.01
CA GLY A 41 -3.18 -0.66 1.11
C GLY A 41 -2.33 -1.69 1.83
N GLY A 42 -1.90 -1.38 3.04
CA GLY A 42 -1.16 -2.26 3.94
C GLY A 42 -1.91 -3.54 4.30
N TYR A 43 -3.20 -3.40 4.62
CA TYR A 43 -4.10 -4.50 4.92
C TYR A 43 -4.28 -5.46 3.73
N ILE A 44 -4.40 -4.92 2.52
CA ILE A 44 -4.55 -5.73 1.30
C ILE A 44 -3.21 -6.33 0.89
N GLY A 45 -2.15 -5.53 0.83
CA GLY A 45 -0.83 -5.97 0.35
C GLY A 45 -0.18 -7.02 1.26
N GLY A 46 -0.42 -6.95 2.57
CA GLY A 46 -0.01 -7.99 3.52
C GLY A 46 -0.76 -9.33 3.40
N ARG A 47 -1.69 -9.46 2.44
CA ARG A 47 -2.34 -10.73 2.09
C ARG A 47 -2.07 -11.19 0.67
N LEU A 48 -1.54 -10.31 -0.18
CA LEU A 48 -1.36 -10.59 -1.60
C LEU A 48 -0.51 -11.84 -1.86
N PRO A 49 0.64 -12.07 -1.18
CA PRO A 49 1.44 -13.27 -1.40
C PRO A 49 0.65 -14.56 -1.16
N ASP A 50 -0.12 -14.62 -0.08
CA ASP A 50 -0.95 -15.78 0.28
C ASP A 50 -2.16 -15.99 -0.64
N VAL A 51 -2.64 -14.94 -1.31
CA VAL A 51 -3.72 -15.03 -2.30
C VAL A 51 -3.19 -15.51 -3.64
N ILE A 52 -2.00 -15.03 -4.04
CA ILE A 52 -1.34 -15.41 -5.30
C ILE A 52 -0.83 -16.85 -5.22
N GLU A 53 -0.25 -17.25 -4.08
CA GLU A 53 0.33 -18.57 -3.87
C GLU A 53 -0.22 -19.19 -2.57
N PRO A 54 -1.45 -19.73 -2.60
CA PRO A 54 -2.06 -20.34 -1.42
C PRO A 54 -1.29 -21.60 -0.98
N ALA A 55 -1.22 -21.83 0.34
CA ALA A 55 -0.50 -22.97 0.90
C ALA A 55 -1.28 -24.28 0.71
N SER A 56 -1.22 -24.90 -0.47
CA SER A 56 -1.91 -26.17 -0.78
C SER A 56 -1.09 -27.42 -0.43
N TRP A 57 0.23 -27.32 -0.24
CA TRP A 57 1.12 -28.41 0.20
C TRP A 57 2.45 -27.86 0.79
N PRO A 58 3.30 -28.66 1.47
CA PRO A 58 4.52 -28.17 2.16
C PRO A 58 5.57 -27.46 1.27
N GLY A 59 5.62 -27.80 -0.02
CA GLY A 59 6.56 -27.28 -1.02
C GLY A 59 6.00 -26.18 -1.93
N HIS A 60 4.90 -25.53 -1.53
CA HIS A 60 4.15 -24.59 -2.37
C HIS A 60 4.65 -23.13 -2.29
N ARG A 61 5.67 -22.83 -1.49
CA ARG A 61 6.24 -21.49 -1.33
C ARG A 61 7.35 -21.25 -2.36
N GLN A 62 7.01 -21.13 -3.65
CA GLN A 62 8.00 -21.18 -4.74
C GLN A 62 8.31 -19.82 -5.35
N LEU A 63 7.32 -19.05 -5.82
CA LEU A 63 7.57 -17.82 -6.58
C LEU A 63 7.26 -16.57 -5.78
N ALA A 64 6.06 -16.46 -5.23
CA ALA A 64 5.62 -15.32 -4.42
C ALA A 64 6.27 -15.32 -3.03
N HIS A 65 6.87 -16.44 -2.62
CA HIS A 65 7.64 -16.59 -1.38
C HIS A 65 9.13 -16.91 -1.62
N SER A 66 9.58 -16.95 -2.88
CA SER A 66 11.02 -17.00 -3.16
C SER A 66 11.66 -15.66 -2.91
N VAL A 67 12.82 -15.71 -2.28
CA VAL A 67 13.49 -14.55 -1.73
C VAL A 67 14.14 -13.77 -2.85
N ILE A 68 14.74 -14.49 -3.80
CA ILE A 68 15.39 -13.90 -4.95
C ILE A 68 14.33 -13.53 -5.99
N ALA A 69 13.48 -14.47 -6.39
CA ALA A 69 12.52 -14.23 -7.47
C ALA A 69 11.35 -13.34 -7.00
N GLY A 70 10.69 -13.70 -5.90
CA GLY A 70 9.59 -12.93 -5.31
C GLY A 70 10.07 -11.59 -4.74
N GLY A 71 11.28 -11.52 -4.19
CA GLY A 71 11.90 -10.26 -3.78
C GLY A 71 12.20 -9.33 -4.95
N ALA A 72 12.78 -9.82 -6.05
CA ALA A 72 13.06 -9.00 -7.23
C ALA A 72 11.77 -8.49 -7.89
N VAL A 73 10.76 -9.36 -8.06
CA VAL A 73 9.44 -8.97 -8.58
C VAL A 73 8.76 -7.98 -7.64
N GLY A 74 8.75 -8.27 -6.34
CA GLY A 74 8.18 -7.39 -5.31
C GLY A 74 8.80 -6.01 -5.30
N PHE A 75 10.13 -5.93 -5.40
CA PHE A 75 10.84 -4.66 -5.48
C PHE A 75 10.52 -3.89 -6.77
N SER A 76 10.47 -4.58 -7.91
CA SER A 76 10.11 -3.97 -9.19
C SER A 76 8.70 -3.39 -9.17
N VAL A 77 7.75 -4.13 -8.59
CA VAL A 77 6.37 -3.67 -8.37
C VAL A 77 6.35 -2.48 -7.41
N TYR A 78 7.10 -2.52 -6.32
CA TYR A 78 7.20 -1.42 -5.36
C TYR A 78 7.71 -0.12 -6.02
N GLU A 79 8.71 -0.19 -6.88
CA GLU A 79 9.19 0.97 -7.66
C GLU A 79 8.13 1.51 -8.62
N LEU A 80 7.38 0.64 -9.29
CA LEU A 80 6.26 1.04 -10.15
C LEU A 80 5.14 1.72 -9.35
N LEU A 81 4.77 1.15 -8.20
CA LEU A 81 3.81 1.72 -7.27
C LEU A 81 4.27 3.09 -6.78
N GLY A 82 5.57 3.26 -6.50
CA GLY A 82 6.16 4.55 -6.13
C GLY A 82 6.07 5.61 -7.22
N LYS A 83 6.16 5.22 -8.50
CA LYS A 83 5.91 6.15 -9.64
C LYS A 83 4.45 6.58 -9.68
N TRP A 84 3.52 5.64 -9.50
CA TRP A 84 2.08 5.94 -9.50
C TRP A 84 1.67 6.77 -8.27
N GLU A 85 2.23 6.49 -7.10
CA GLU A 85 2.07 7.29 -5.88
C GLU A 85 2.43 8.77 -6.15
N LYS A 86 3.62 9.02 -6.75
CA LYS A 86 4.05 10.38 -7.10
C LYS A 86 3.12 11.03 -8.13
N TRP A 87 2.64 10.28 -9.11
CA TRP A 87 1.68 10.77 -10.10
C TRP A 87 0.35 11.16 -9.45
N CYS A 88 -0.18 10.32 -8.54
CA CYS A 88 -1.40 10.61 -7.79
C CYS A 88 -1.26 11.90 -6.97
N ARG A 89 -0.14 12.08 -6.25
CA ARG A 89 0.15 13.33 -5.52
C ARG A 89 0.21 14.54 -6.44
N SER A 90 0.88 14.42 -7.58
CA SER A 90 0.96 15.52 -8.56
C SER A 90 -0.41 15.90 -9.11
N LYS A 91 -1.29 14.93 -9.36
CA LYS A 91 -2.67 15.20 -9.80
C LYS A 91 -3.53 15.78 -8.68
N ALA A 92 -3.38 15.34 -7.44
CA ALA A 92 -4.07 15.92 -6.29
C ALA A 92 -3.73 17.41 -6.15
N GLU A 93 -2.44 17.74 -6.28
CA GLU A 93 -1.96 19.12 -6.25
C GLU A 93 -2.53 19.97 -7.40
N LEU A 94 -2.60 19.41 -8.61
CA LEU A 94 -3.20 20.08 -9.75
C LEU A 94 -4.67 20.46 -9.48
N TYR A 95 -5.46 19.59 -8.85
CA TYR A 95 -6.86 19.89 -8.53
C TYR A 95 -7.00 20.91 -7.41
N ASN A 96 -6.11 20.87 -6.42
CA ASN A 96 -6.04 21.90 -5.38
C ASN A 96 -5.79 23.30 -6.00
N GLN A 97 -4.84 23.40 -6.93
CA GLN A 97 -4.53 24.63 -7.66
C GLN A 97 -5.65 25.09 -8.60
N ARG A 98 -6.33 24.16 -9.29
CA ARG A 98 -7.48 24.51 -10.15
C ARG A 98 -8.65 25.07 -9.37
N ARG A 99 -8.90 24.56 -8.16
CA ARG A 99 -9.93 25.09 -7.26
C ARG A 99 -9.69 26.56 -6.90
N THR A 100 -8.43 26.98 -6.75
CA THR A 100 -8.11 28.38 -6.40
C THR A 100 -8.07 29.32 -7.61
N THR A 101 -7.96 28.78 -8.84
CA THR A 101 -7.73 29.57 -10.07
C THR A 101 -8.93 29.65 -11.02
N GLU A 102 -9.85 28.68 -11.04
CA GLU A 102 -10.96 28.62 -12.03
C GLU A 102 -12.19 29.50 -11.70
N GLY A 103 -12.14 30.32 -10.65
CA GLY A 103 -13.23 31.23 -10.25
C GLY A 103 -14.40 30.52 -9.54
N ALA A 104 -15.35 31.30 -9.00
CA ALA A 104 -16.39 30.79 -8.09
C ALA A 104 -17.43 29.91 -8.83
N ASN A 105 -17.21 28.59 -8.83
CA ASN A 105 -18.18 27.59 -9.25
C ASN A 105 -18.22 26.44 -8.23
N VAL A 106 -19.25 26.44 -7.40
CA VAL A 106 -19.41 25.48 -6.29
C VAL A 106 -19.36 24.02 -6.75
N LEU A 107 -19.93 23.70 -7.92
CA LEU A 107 -19.91 22.32 -8.44
C LEU A 107 -18.49 21.88 -8.81
N LYS A 108 -17.71 22.77 -9.44
CA LYS A 108 -16.30 22.49 -9.76
C LYS A 108 -15.46 22.37 -8.49
N ASP A 109 -15.69 23.22 -7.50
CA ASP A 109 -14.95 23.21 -6.23
C ASP A 109 -15.18 21.89 -5.48
N ILE A 110 -16.43 21.42 -5.42
CA ILE A 110 -16.78 20.11 -4.85
C ILE A 110 -16.08 19.01 -5.63
N LEU A 111 -16.17 19.01 -6.96
CA LEU A 111 -15.56 17.98 -7.80
C LEU A 111 -14.03 17.93 -7.63
N PHE A 112 -13.34 19.07 -7.66
CA PHE A 112 -11.89 19.14 -7.48
C PHE A 112 -11.47 18.70 -6.08
N THR A 113 -12.25 19.05 -5.06
CA THR A 113 -11.99 18.59 -3.68
C THR A 113 -12.14 17.07 -3.57
N LEU A 114 -13.19 16.48 -4.17
CA LEU A 114 -13.37 15.03 -4.20
C LEU A 114 -12.22 14.32 -4.93
N LEU A 115 -11.80 14.84 -6.09
CA LEU A 115 -10.69 14.30 -6.86
C LEU A 115 -9.36 14.39 -6.09
N GLU A 116 -9.09 15.51 -5.42
CA GLU A 116 -7.93 15.66 -4.53
C GLU A 116 -7.93 14.57 -3.44
N ILE A 117 -9.05 14.43 -2.71
CA ILE A 117 -9.17 13.45 -1.63
C ILE A 117 -8.94 12.02 -2.14
N ILE A 118 -9.60 11.64 -3.23
CA ILE A 118 -9.47 10.30 -3.82
C ILE A 118 -8.01 10.02 -4.20
N LEU A 119 -7.32 11.00 -4.81
CA LEU A 119 -5.95 10.85 -5.25
C LEU A 119 -4.95 10.79 -4.08
N ARG A 120 -5.18 11.52 -2.97
CA ARG A 120 -4.38 11.39 -1.75
C ARG A 120 -4.56 10.00 -1.14
N VAL A 121 -5.80 9.54 -0.98
CA VAL A 121 -6.07 8.18 -0.47
C VAL A 121 -5.43 7.13 -1.39
N ALA A 122 -5.50 7.30 -2.71
CA ALA A 122 -4.86 6.39 -3.66
C ALA A 122 -3.33 6.41 -3.57
N ALA A 123 -2.69 7.58 -3.40
CA ALA A 123 -1.25 7.67 -3.20
C ALA A 123 -0.80 6.92 -1.94
N GLY A 124 -1.53 7.13 -0.83
CA GLY A 124 -1.34 6.38 0.40
C GLY A 124 -1.48 4.88 0.20
N PHE A 125 -2.57 4.47 -0.46
CA PHE A 125 -2.87 3.06 -0.76
C PHE A 125 -1.75 2.37 -1.52
N LEU A 126 -1.23 3.00 -2.58
CA LEU A 126 -0.13 2.44 -3.38
C LEU A 126 1.14 2.28 -2.54
N SER A 127 1.46 3.27 -1.69
CA SER A 127 2.58 3.18 -0.74
C SER A 127 2.39 2.00 0.21
N GLY A 128 1.21 1.88 0.84
CA GLY A 128 0.91 0.82 1.79
C GLY A 128 0.93 -0.58 1.17
N LEU A 129 0.40 -0.72 -0.05
CA LEU A 129 0.33 -1.99 -0.78
C LEU A 129 1.73 -2.53 -1.07
N GLY A 130 2.62 -1.69 -1.59
CA GLY A 130 4.00 -2.11 -1.88
C GLY A 130 4.81 -2.43 -0.62
N THR A 131 4.71 -1.60 0.42
CA THR A 131 5.42 -1.81 1.69
C THR A 131 4.99 -3.08 2.40
N SER A 132 3.69 -3.32 2.47
CA SER A 132 3.16 -4.50 3.15
C SER A 132 3.49 -5.80 2.41
N TYR A 133 3.47 -5.80 1.08
CA TYR A 133 3.94 -6.93 0.26
C TYR A 133 5.40 -7.28 0.57
N LEU A 134 6.29 -6.29 0.59
CA LEU A 134 7.72 -6.51 0.94
C LEU A 134 7.90 -6.95 2.40
N SER A 135 7.13 -6.38 3.33
CA SER A 135 7.18 -6.79 4.74
C SER A 135 6.72 -8.22 4.94
N HIS A 136 5.71 -8.67 4.18
CA HIS A 136 5.21 -10.04 4.22
C HIS A 136 6.29 -11.02 3.76
N LEU A 137 6.95 -10.74 2.64
CA LEU A 137 8.09 -11.50 2.16
C LEU A 137 9.23 -11.60 3.19
N ALA A 138 9.56 -10.48 3.84
CA ALA A 138 10.61 -10.43 4.85
C ALA A 138 10.26 -11.22 6.13
N LEU A 139 8.98 -11.22 6.52
CA LEU A 139 8.49 -12.01 7.65
C LEU A 139 8.50 -13.51 7.32
N ASP A 140 8.13 -13.87 6.08
CA ASP A 140 8.12 -15.27 5.63
C ASP A 140 9.52 -15.87 5.44
N TRP A 141 10.54 -15.05 5.15
CA TRP A 141 11.95 -15.50 5.18
C TRP A 141 12.33 -16.15 6.53
N ARG A 142 11.74 -15.68 7.64
CA ARG A 142 12.08 -16.14 8.99
C ARG A 142 11.19 -17.29 9.50
N THR A 143 10.16 -17.70 8.77
CA THR A 143 9.34 -18.86 9.18
C THR A 143 9.90 -20.15 8.60
N PRO A 144 10.23 -21.16 9.43
CA PRO A 144 10.58 -22.49 8.96
C PRO A 144 9.48 -23.06 8.07
N ALA A 145 9.85 -23.79 7.01
CA ALA A 145 8.89 -24.51 6.18
C ALA A 145 8.17 -25.57 7.03
N GLY A 146 6.86 -25.43 7.19
CA GLY A 146 6.03 -26.37 7.94
C GLY A 146 4.54 -26.12 7.73
N LEU A 147 3.75 -27.19 7.69
CA LEU A 147 2.29 -27.10 7.76
C LEU A 147 1.87 -26.93 9.23
N PRO A 148 0.80 -26.18 9.54
CA PRO A 148 0.19 -26.24 10.86
C PRO A 148 -0.27 -27.67 11.11
N ILE A 149 0.29 -28.32 12.14
CA ILE A 149 0.04 -29.73 12.46
C ILE A 149 -1.36 -29.94 13.07
N LEU A 150 -2.05 -28.86 13.46
CA LEU A 150 -3.39 -28.90 14.04
C LEU A 150 -4.29 -27.83 13.41
N MET A 151 -5.40 -28.29 12.82
CA MET A 151 -6.57 -27.48 12.42
C MET A 151 -7.56 -27.41 13.58
#